data_AF-A0A957S181-F1
#
_entry.id   AF-A0A957S181-F1
#
_cell.length_a   1.000
_cell.length_b   1.000
_cell.length_c   1.000
_cell.angle_alpha   90.00
_cell.angle_beta   90.00
_cell.angle_gamma   90.00
#
_symmetry.space_group_name_H-M   'P 1'
#
loop_
_entity.id
_entity.type
_entity.pdbx_description
1 polymer ?
#
loop_
_entity_poly.entity_id
_entity_poly.type
_entity_poly.pdbx_seq_one_letter_code
_entity_poly.pdbx_strand_id
1 'polypeptide(L)'
;MVALLLSPIGPALILGVGALVELILGRWLRRPGWLTGLALFFVGLAGILLLGLRSQPVVPVFSRPWQPLLQNGANLLWVGDGWNWYIS
;
A
#
# COMPACT_ATOMS: atom_id res chain seq x y z
N MET A 1 -9.89 1.95 -10.07
CA MET A 1 -8.76 1.02 -9.86
C MET A 1 -7.46 1.73 -9.55
N VAL A 2 -6.95 2.65 -10.38
CA VAL A 2 -5.68 3.37 -10.13
C VAL A 2 -5.66 4.10 -8.79
N ALA A 3 -6.77 4.74 -8.41
CA ALA A 3 -6.85 5.46 -7.14
C ALA A 3 -6.67 4.55 -5.91
N LEU A 4 -7.05 3.27 -5.99
CA LEU A 4 -6.89 2.32 -4.89
C LEU A 4 -5.41 1.95 -4.67
N LEU A 5 -4.62 1.90 -5.74
CA LEU A 5 -3.17 1.68 -5.66
C LEU A 5 -2.42 2.91 -5.14
N LEU A 6 -2.93 4.10 -5.45
CA LEU A 6 -2.45 5.39 -4.93
C LEU A 6 -3.09 5.77 -3.59
N SER A 7 -3.50 4.78 -2.81
CA SER A 7 -4.06 4.97 -1.47
C SER A 7 -3.16 4.34 -0.41
N PRO A 8 -3.32 4.68 0.89
CA PRO A 8 -2.50 4.13 1.96
C PRO A 8 -2.49 2.59 2.03
N ILE A 9 -3.53 1.93 1.53
CA ILE A 9 -3.62 0.46 1.50
C ILE A 9 -2.95 -0.17 0.27
N GLY A 10 -2.64 0.62 -0.77
CA GLY A 10 -2.07 0.15 -2.03
C GLY A 10 -0.79 -0.68 -1.87
N PRO A 11 0.24 -0.18 -1.17
CA PRO A 11 1.46 -0.95 -0.92
C PRO A 11 1.19 -2.28 -0.19
N ALA A 12 0.33 -2.26 0.83
CA ALA A 12 -0.02 -3.46 1.59
C ALA A 12 -0.78 -4.49 0.73
N LEU A 13 -1.66 -4.03 -0.15
CA LEU A 13 -2.37 -4.90 -1.10
C LEU A 13 -1.42 -5.57 -2.08
N ILE A 14 -0.44 -4.83 -2.62
CA ILE A 14 0.58 -5.40 -3.51
C ILE A 14 1.40 -6.48 -2.78
N LEU A 15 1.82 -6.22 -1.54
CA LEU A 15 2.54 -7.22 -0.75
C LEU A 15 1.67 -8.46 -0.45
N GLY A 16 0.40 -8.26 -0.12
CA GLY A 16 -0.53 -9.36 0.12
C GLY A 16 -0.76 -10.23 -1.11
N VAL A 17 -0.92 -9.62 -2.28
CA VAL A 17 -0.99 -10.34 -3.57
C VAL A 17 0.33 -11.07 -3.84
N GLY A 18 1.47 -10.43 -3.63
CA GLY A 18 2.78 -11.05 -3.81
C GLY A 18 2.97 -12.28 -2.95
N ALA A 19 2.63 -12.19 -1.67
CA ALA A 19 2.69 -13.31 -0.73
C ALA A 19 1.77 -14.47 -1.16
N LEU A 20 0.56 -14.18 -1.64
CA LEU A 20 -0.34 -15.21 -2.19
C LEU A 20 0.26 -15.91 -3.41
N VAL A 21 0.83 -15.13 -4.34
CA VAL A 21 1.48 -15.67 -5.53
C VAL A 21 2.67 -16.55 -5.16
N GLU A 22 3.51 -16.11 -4.21
CA GLU A 22 4.63 -16.91 -3.71
C GLU A 22 4.20 -18.18 -3.01
N LEU A 23 3.11 -18.16 -2.22
CA LEU A 23 2.59 -19.38 -1.58
C LEU A 23 2.13 -20.39 -2.62
N ILE A 24 1.44 -19.93 -3.67
CA ILE A 24 0.96 -20.79 -4.74
C ILE A 24 2.16 -21.31 -5.55
N LEU A 25 3.00 -20.44 -6.09
CA LEU A 25 4.12 -20.82 -6.93
C LEU A 25 5.19 -21.59 -6.17
N GLY A 26 5.48 -21.22 -4.92
CA GLY A 26 6.47 -21.90 -4.09
C GLY A 26 6.11 -23.35 -3.81
N ARG A 27 4.81 -23.65 -3.72
CA ARG A 27 4.32 -25.02 -3.59
C ARG A 27 4.65 -25.90 -4.80
N TRP A 28 4.74 -25.32 -6.00
CA TRP A 28 5.02 -26.04 -7.25
C TRP A 28 6.48 -25.95 -7.71
N LEU A 29 7.08 -24.75 -7.66
CA LEU A 29 8.35 -24.46 -8.32
C LEU A 29 9.56 -24.95 -7.52
N ARG A 30 9.45 -25.14 -6.19
CA ARG A 30 10.51 -25.61 -5.25
C ARG A 30 11.92 -25.06 -5.49
N ARG A 31 12.04 -23.90 -6.16
CA ARG A 31 13.28 -23.25 -6.59
C ARG A 31 13.44 -21.96 -5.79
N PRO A 32 14.18 -21.97 -4.67
CA PRO A 32 14.18 -20.86 -3.73
C PRO A 32 14.65 -19.54 -4.36
N GLY A 33 15.67 -19.56 -5.23
CA GLY A 33 16.18 -18.32 -5.85
C GLY A 33 15.16 -17.59 -6.74
N TRP A 34 14.29 -18.33 -7.44
CA TRP A 34 13.22 -17.73 -8.25
C TRP A 34 12.13 -17.10 -7.36
N LEU A 35 11.80 -17.76 -6.24
CA LEU A 35 10.83 -17.24 -5.28
C LEU A 35 11.36 -15.97 -4.60
N THR A 36 12.65 -15.94 -4.24
CA THR A 36 13.28 -14.72 -3.71
C THR A 36 13.23 -13.57 -4.71
N GLY A 37 13.54 -13.82 -5.98
CA GLY A 37 13.45 -12.80 -7.03
C GLY A 37 12.03 -12.24 -7.18
N LEU A 38 11.03 -13.11 -7.11
CA LEU A 38 9.62 -12.72 -7.16
C LEU A 38 9.20 -11.89 -5.94
N ALA A 39 9.66 -12.27 -4.74
CA ALA A 39 9.43 -11.51 -3.52
C ALA A 39 9.99 -10.09 -3.61
N LEU A 40 11.25 -9.98 -4.05
CA LEU A 40 11.90 -8.69 -4.23
C LEU A 40 11.19 -7.82 -5.27
N PHE A 41 10.62 -8.42 -6.32
CA PHE A 41 9.80 -7.69 -7.28
C PHE A 41 8.56 -7.06 -6.63
N PHE A 42 7.80 -7.82 -5.83
CA PHE A 42 6.63 -7.28 -5.13
C PHE A 42 7.01 -6.24 -4.07
N VAL A 43 8.12 -6.44 -3.36
CA VAL A 43 8.68 -5.44 -2.42
C VAL A 43 9.05 -4.15 -3.16
N GLY A 44 9.70 -4.25 -4.32
CA GLY A 44 10.03 -3.11 -5.16
C GLY A 44 8.80 -2.34 -5.61
N LEU A 45 7.76 -3.04 -6.09
CA LEU A 45 6.48 -2.42 -6.47
C LEU A 45 5.80 -1.72 -5.30
N ALA A 46 5.77 -2.34 -4.13
CA ALA A 46 5.21 -1.74 -2.91
C ALA A 46 5.99 -0.48 -2.50
N GLY A 47 7.32 -0.50 -2.63
CA GLY A 47 8.19 0.66 -2.43
C GLY A 47 7.88 1.80 -3.40
N ILE A 48 7.70 1.51 -4.69
CA ILE A 48 7.32 2.51 -5.69
C ILE A 48 5.97 3.15 -5.33
N LEU A 49 4.98 2.34 -4.95
CA LEU A 49 3.68 2.85 -4.52
C LEU A 49 3.81 3.72 -3.27
N LEU A 50 4.62 3.32 -2.29
CA LEU A 50 4.83 4.10 -1.07
C LEU A 50 5.48 5.45 -1.36
N LEU A 51 6.49 5.48 -2.24
CA LEU A 51 7.12 6.72 -2.68
C LEU A 51 6.14 7.62 -3.45
N GLY A 52 5.34 7.04 -4.34
CA GLY A 52 4.27 7.76 -5.04
C GLY A 52 3.19 8.30 -4.09
N LEU A 53 2.90 7.59 -3.00
CA LEU A 53 1.98 8.04 -1.97
C LEU A 53 2.55 9.25 -1.21
N ARG A 54 3.84 9.23 -0.89
CA ARG A 54 4.53 10.35 -0.20
C ARG A 54 4.58 11.63 -1.04
N SER A 55 4.53 11.53 -2.37
CA SER A 55 4.47 12.70 -3.24
C SER A 55 3.05 13.25 -3.44
N GLN A 56 2.02 12.59 -2.89
CA GLN A 56 0.66 13.11 -2.94
C GLN A 56 0.38 14.05 -1.77
N PRO A 57 -0.02 15.31 -2.02
CA PRO A 57 -0.34 16.26 -0.96
C PRO A 57 -1.64 15.88 -0.22
N VAL A 58 -2.58 15.26 -0.95
CA VAL A 58 -3.86 14.77 -0.44
C VAL A 58 -4.10 13.42 -1.07
N VAL A 59 -4.36 12.39 -0.26
CA VAL A 59 -4.68 11.05 -0.74
C VAL A 59 -6.17 10.77 -0.58
N PRO A 60 -6.80 10.14 -1.58
CA PRO A 60 -8.19 9.75 -1.48
C PRO A 60 -8.39 8.69 -0.38
N VAL A 61 -9.25 9.02 0.59
CA VAL A 61 -9.60 8.15 1.71
C VAL A 61 -10.74 7.23 1.29
N PHE A 62 -10.41 6.04 0.79
CA PHE A 62 -11.41 5.07 0.30
C PHE A 62 -12.05 4.22 1.39
N SER A 63 -11.75 4.49 2.67
CA SER A 63 -12.17 3.58 3.72
C SER A 63 -12.42 4.31 5.05
N ARG A 64 -13.59 4.03 5.62
CA ARG A 64 -14.02 4.32 7.00
C ARG A 64 -13.12 3.79 8.15
N PRO A 65 -12.14 2.86 8.00
CA PRO A 65 -11.25 2.49 9.10
C PRO A 65 -10.24 3.59 9.45
N TRP A 66 -9.92 4.46 8.50
CA TRP A 66 -8.93 5.51 8.68
C TRP A 66 -9.62 6.84 8.98
N GLN A 67 -10.82 7.07 8.45
CA GLN A 67 -11.64 8.23 8.80
C GLN A 67 -12.02 8.16 10.30
N PRO A 68 -11.77 9.20 11.10
CA PRO A 68 -12.26 9.23 12.48
C PRO A 68 -13.78 9.06 12.44
N LEU A 69 -14.29 8.07 13.18
CA LEU A 69 -15.71 7.66 13.18
C LEU A 69 -16.71 8.82 13.40
N LEU A 70 -16.24 9.93 13.97
CA LEU A 70 -17.03 11.09 14.35
C LEU A 70 -16.77 12.35 13.49
N GLN A 71 -15.82 12.33 12.54
CA GLN A 71 -15.41 13.53 11.79
C GLN A 71 -15.41 13.28 10.28
N ASN A 72 -16.58 13.50 9.68
CA ASN A 72 -16.81 13.42 8.23
C ASN A 72 -16.02 14.46 7.40
N GLY A 73 -15.35 15.44 8.02
CA GLY A 73 -14.54 16.47 7.37
C GLY A 73 -13.02 16.33 7.56
N ALA A 74 -12.53 15.21 8.10
CA ALA A 74 -11.10 15.03 8.33
C ALA A 74 -10.37 14.63 7.03
N ASN A 75 -9.34 15.40 6.66
CA ASN A 75 -8.43 15.10 5.56
C ASN A 75 -7.16 14.43 6.09
N LEU A 76 -6.69 13.40 5.39
CA LEU A 76 -5.40 12.78 5.68
C LEU A 76 -4.31 13.43 4.83
N LEU A 77 -3.38 14.13 5.49
CA LEU A 77 -2.29 14.89 4.84
C LEU A 77 -0.93 14.35 5.28
N TRP A 78 0.06 14.41 4.39
CA TRP A 78 1.45 14.07 4.71
C TRP A 78 2.20 15.33 5.18
N VAL A 79 2.55 15.39 6.47
CA VAL A 79 3.23 16.55 7.08
C VAL A 79 4.31 16.05 8.04
N GLY A 80 5.51 16.62 7.98
CA GLY A 80 6.59 16.34 8.94
C GLY A 80 6.92 14.84 9.06
N ASP A 81 7.05 14.16 7.92
CA ASP A 81 7.37 12.72 7.81
C ASP A 81 6.28 11.73 8.27
N GLY A 82 5.06 12.20 8.52
CA GLY A 82 3.94 11.35 8.92
C GLY A 82 2.61 11.70 8.26
N TRP A 83 1.71 10.71 8.20
CA TRP A 83 0.30 10.93 7.86
C TRP A 83 -0.43 11.47 9.09
N ASN A 84 -1.02 12.65 8.96
CA ASN A 84 -1.73 13.33 10.02
C ASN A 84 -3.18 13.64 9.59
N TRP A 85 -4.09 13.53 10.55
CA TRP A 85 -5.49 13.93 10.35
C TRP A 85 -5.65 15.41 10.64
N TYR A 86 -6.19 16.13 9.67
CA TYR A 86 -6.57 17.53 9.82
C TYR A 86 -8.07 17.67 9.73
N ILE A 87 -8.63 18.36 10.72
CA ILE A 87 -10.05 18.63 10.82
C ILE A 87 -10.22 20.12 10.52
N SER A 88 -11.01 20.43 9.50
CA SER A 88 -11.40 21.81 9.15
C SER A 88 -12.78 22.12 9.71
#